data_AF-A0A9X2DQ93-F1
#
_entry.id   AF-A0A9X2DQ93-F1
#
_cell.length_a   1.000
_cell.length_b   1.000
_cell.length_c   1.000
_cell.angle_alpha   90.00
_cell.angle_beta   90.00
_cell.angle_gamma   90.00
#
_symmetry.space_group_name_H-M   'P 1'
#
loop_
_entity.id
_entity.type
_entity.pdbx_description
1 polymer ?
#
loop_
_entity_poly.entity_id
_entity_poly.type
_entity_poly.pdbx_seq_one_letter_code
_entity_poly.pdbx_strand_id
1 'polypeptide(L)'
;MHIQIVLFDGFDVLDVIAPYEVFTAAAACCDQEVTVELVSAEGARLVRSGVNQLPLQANAGLDPTRDGLILVPGAAGAVDDGPDSIPHKLQQAANTELGPLLKEAAGKPDLLLATVCGGSLILAMDGLVAGRHAVTHHLGMELLKAMDAIPVHARVVDDGDLVSGGGITSGLDVALYLVERELGPRIAHAVEQLFAYERRGTVWSNSGSAPLETEPQAEDEFPALPKADASPTIEGDWEATIATPIGKQHVLFSFTNKDGRLTGTATQGEETVRLEQLTFKGNEGTWSMNVTKPMRLSLKFRVVIDNNQLHGEAKAGLLPASRLTGRRIS
;
A
#
# COMPACT_ATOMS: atom_id res chain seq x y z
N MET A 1 -19.69 -2.57 24.55
CA MET A 1 -19.07 -2.25 23.26
C MET A 1 -19.46 -3.32 22.24
N HIS A 2 -20.11 -2.93 21.14
CA HIS A 2 -20.46 -3.87 20.06
C HIS A 2 -19.45 -3.74 18.91
N ILE A 3 -18.88 -4.87 18.48
CA ILE A 3 -17.86 -4.93 17.44
C ILE A 3 -18.41 -5.71 16.27
N GLN A 4 -18.42 -5.07 15.10
CA GLN A 4 -18.84 -5.65 13.83
C GLN A 4 -17.63 -5.77 12.92
N ILE A 5 -17.25 -6.98 12.55
CA ILE A 5 -16.15 -7.23 11.61
C ILE A 5 -16.76 -7.60 10.25
N VAL A 6 -16.48 -6.78 9.25
CA VAL A 6 -17.07 -6.91 7.93
C VAL A 6 -16.46 -8.10 7.17
N LEU A 7 -17.32 -8.90 6.56
CA LEU A 7 -17.00 -9.89 5.53
C LEU A 7 -17.56 -9.40 4.19
N PHE A 8 -16.74 -9.46 3.14
CA PHE A 8 -17.15 -9.26 1.76
C PHE A 8 -16.42 -10.28 0.86
N ASP A 9 -16.99 -10.67 -0.27
CA ASP A 9 -16.34 -11.68 -1.12
C ASP A 9 -14.96 -11.22 -1.60
N GLY A 10 -13.94 -12.00 -1.29
CA GLY A 10 -12.55 -11.63 -1.59
C GLY A 10 -11.73 -11.14 -0.40
N PHE A 11 -12.32 -11.04 0.80
CA PHE A 11 -11.62 -10.61 2.01
C PHE A 11 -10.35 -11.42 2.31
N ASP A 12 -9.36 -10.79 2.96
CA ASP A 12 -8.22 -11.51 3.55
C ASP A 12 -8.61 -12.14 4.89
N VAL A 13 -8.33 -13.44 5.04
CA VAL A 13 -8.75 -14.20 6.23
C VAL A 13 -8.12 -13.69 7.51
N LEU A 14 -6.83 -13.33 7.46
CA LEU A 14 -6.11 -12.94 8.66
C LEU A 14 -6.51 -11.52 9.09
N ASP A 15 -6.85 -10.65 8.15
CA ASP A 15 -7.39 -9.31 8.44
C ASP A 15 -8.69 -9.37 9.26
N VAL A 16 -9.46 -10.46 9.14
CA VAL A 16 -10.70 -10.70 9.88
C VAL A 16 -10.43 -11.44 11.18
N ILE A 17 -9.76 -12.59 11.10
CA ILE A 17 -9.65 -13.53 12.22
C ILE A 17 -8.71 -13.01 13.31
N ALA A 18 -7.65 -12.27 12.97
CA ALA A 18 -6.75 -11.72 13.98
C ALA A 18 -7.47 -10.72 14.92
N PRO A 19 -8.20 -9.71 14.41
CA PRO A 19 -9.03 -8.88 15.27
C PRO A 19 -10.14 -9.65 15.99
N TYR A 20 -10.79 -10.59 15.31
CA TYR A 20 -11.86 -11.41 15.91
C TYR A 20 -11.37 -12.14 17.16
N GLU A 21 -10.23 -12.82 17.09
CA GLU A 21 -9.64 -13.54 18.22
C GLU A 21 -9.26 -12.58 19.36
N VAL A 22 -8.63 -11.43 19.05
CA VAL A 22 -8.25 -10.44 20.07
C VAL A 22 -9.48 -9.90 20.81
N PHE A 23 -10.53 -9.51 20.08
CA PHE A 23 -11.73 -8.94 20.67
C PHE A 23 -12.55 -9.97 21.46
N THR A 24 -12.62 -11.22 20.99
CA THR A 24 -13.31 -12.29 21.73
C THR A 24 -12.56 -12.70 22.99
N ALA A 25 -11.22 -12.72 22.96
CA ALA A 25 -10.39 -12.90 24.14
C ALA A 25 -10.58 -11.75 25.15
N ALA A 26 -10.61 -10.50 24.68
CA ALA A 26 -10.90 -9.35 25.52
C ALA A 26 -12.27 -9.48 26.19
N ALA A 27 -13.31 -9.84 25.43
CA ALA A 27 -14.67 -10.08 25.95
C ALA A 27 -14.72 -11.16 27.04
N ALA A 28 -13.90 -12.20 26.94
CA ALA A 28 -13.85 -13.29 27.93
C ALA A 28 -13.13 -12.89 29.23
N CYS A 29 -12.36 -11.80 29.24
CA CYS A 29 -11.58 -11.36 30.40
C CYS A 29 -11.99 -9.99 30.97
N CYS A 30 -13.07 -9.38 30.46
CA CYS A 30 -13.61 -8.11 30.95
C CYS A 30 -15.00 -8.24 31.56
N ASP A 31 -15.27 -7.47 32.62
CA ASP A 31 -16.61 -7.40 33.26
C ASP A 31 -17.61 -6.54 32.46
N GLN A 32 -17.14 -5.81 31.46
CA GLN A 32 -17.98 -5.01 30.56
C GLN A 32 -18.56 -5.90 29.46
N GLU A 33 -19.78 -5.59 29.03
CA GLU A 33 -20.39 -6.30 27.91
C GLU A 33 -19.68 -5.94 26.60
N VAL A 34 -18.95 -6.92 26.05
CA VAL A 34 -18.28 -6.85 24.74
C VAL A 34 -18.82 -7.97 23.88
N THR A 35 -19.32 -7.62 22.70
CA THR A 35 -19.86 -8.57 21.72
C THR A 35 -19.13 -8.41 20.41
N VAL A 36 -18.78 -9.53 19.77
CA VAL A 36 -18.06 -9.55 18.49
C VAL A 36 -18.88 -10.34 17.48
N GLU A 37 -19.16 -9.74 16.34
CA GLU A 37 -19.97 -10.36 15.28
C GLU A 37 -19.29 -10.21 13.92
N LEU A 38 -19.36 -11.29 13.12
CA LEU A 38 -19.02 -11.23 11.71
C LEU A 38 -20.28 -10.84 10.92
N VAL A 39 -20.20 -9.77 10.16
CA VAL A 39 -21.35 -9.19 9.43
C VAL A 39 -21.02 -9.02 7.95
N SER A 40 -22.03 -8.91 7.09
CA SER A 40 -21.83 -8.50 5.69
C SER A 40 -22.82 -7.39 5.32
N ALA A 41 -22.55 -6.64 4.25
CA ALA A 41 -23.49 -5.63 3.77
C ALA A 41 -24.82 -6.25 3.32
N GLU A 42 -24.81 -7.50 2.86
CA GLU A 42 -25.97 -8.18 2.28
C GLU A 42 -26.78 -9.02 3.29
N GLY A 43 -26.40 -9.00 4.57
CA GLY A 43 -27.07 -9.78 5.62
C GLY A 43 -26.34 -11.07 6.03
N ALA A 44 -27.05 -11.96 6.70
CA ALA A 44 -26.51 -13.26 7.11
C ALA A 44 -26.25 -14.14 5.88
N ARG A 45 -24.99 -14.51 5.63
CA ARG A 45 -24.60 -15.34 4.48
C ARG A 45 -23.24 -15.99 4.67
N LEU A 46 -22.96 -17.02 3.88
CA LEU A 46 -21.61 -17.54 3.73
C LEU A 46 -20.81 -16.64 2.78
N VAL A 47 -19.66 -16.15 3.21
CA VAL A 47 -18.79 -15.23 2.45
C VAL A 47 -17.46 -15.93 2.16
N ARG A 48 -16.93 -15.80 0.94
CA ARG A 48 -15.69 -16.50 0.55
C ARG A 48 -14.48 -15.58 0.59
N SER A 49 -13.40 -16.07 1.21
CA SER A 49 -12.12 -15.35 1.21
C SER A 49 -11.51 -15.25 -0.19
N GLY A 50 -10.57 -14.32 -0.36
CA GLY A 50 -9.94 -14.07 -1.66
C GLY A 50 -9.02 -15.18 -2.16
N VAL A 51 -8.32 -15.87 -1.25
CA VAL A 51 -7.42 -17.00 -1.57
C VAL A 51 -8.04 -18.30 -1.09
N ASN A 52 -7.99 -19.33 -1.94
CA ASN A 52 -8.54 -20.68 -1.71
C ASN A 52 -10.04 -20.72 -1.35
N GLN A 53 -10.75 -19.59 -1.41
CA GLN A 53 -12.20 -19.50 -1.22
C GLN A 53 -12.68 -20.09 0.12
N LEU A 54 -11.88 -19.92 1.18
CA LEU A 54 -12.22 -20.36 2.53
C LEU A 54 -13.50 -19.63 2.98
N PRO A 55 -14.58 -20.36 3.27
CA PRO A 55 -15.83 -19.72 3.64
C PRO A 55 -15.86 -19.35 5.12
N LEU A 56 -16.32 -18.14 5.44
CA LEU A 56 -16.72 -17.72 6.78
C LEU A 56 -18.20 -17.31 6.79
N GLN A 57 -18.87 -17.52 7.92
CA GLN A 57 -20.28 -17.17 8.08
C GLN A 57 -20.41 -15.74 8.62
N ALA A 58 -21.08 -14.86 7.88
CA ALA A 58 -21.66 -13.64 8.42
C ALA A 58 -22.98 -13.99 9.12
N ASN A 59 -23.14 -13.57 10.37
CA ASN A 59 -24.30 -13.92 11.19
C ASN A 59 -25.44 -12.92 11.05
N ALA A 60 -25.14 -11.70 10.60
CA ALA A 60 -26.10 -10.61 10.41
C ALA A 60 -25.66 -9.66 9.29
N GLY A 61 -26.53 -8.70 9.00
CA GLY A 61 -26.18 -7.53 8.20
C GLY A 61 -25.40 -6.51 9.02
N LEU A 62 -24.51 -5.77 8.37
CA LEU A 62 -23.85 -4.63 9.00
C LEU A 62 -24.90 -3.60 9.43
N ASP A 63 -24.92 -3.28 10.73
CA ASP A 63 -25.87 -2.37 11.33
C ASP A 63 -25.17 -1.09 11.83
N PRO A 64 -25.17 0.00 11.04
CA PRO A 64 -24.55 1.25 11.44
C PRO A 64 -25.31 1.94 12.57
N THR A 65 -26.49 1.46 13.01
CA THR A 65 -27.27 2.06 14.11
C THR A 65 -26.80 1.62 15.50
N ARG A 66 -25.91 0.63 15.57
CA ARG A 66 -25.34 0.16 16.84
C ARG A 66 -24.04 0.89 17.15
N ASP A 67 -23.97 1.46 18.36
CA ASP A 67 -22.76 2.09 18.89
C ASP A 67 -21.63 1.07 19.05
N GLY A 68 -20.39 1.55 18.95
CA GLY A 68 -19.19 0.73 19.12
C GLY A 68 -18.24 0.83 17.94
N LEU A 69 -17.93 -0.29 17.30
CA LEU A 69 -16.83 -0.40 16.35
C LEU A 69 -17.23 -1.19 15.11
N ILE A 70 -16.87 -0.68 13.94
CA ILE A 70 -16.91 -1.42 12.67
C ILE A 70 -15.48 -1.60 12.17
N LEU A 71 -15.05 -2.84 11.94
CA LEU A 71 -13.75 -3.17 11.36
C LEU A 71 -13.90 -3.65 9.92
N VAL A 72 -13.20 -2.98 8.99
CA VAL A 72 -13.16 -3.34 7.57
C VAL A 72 -11.81 -3.98 7.21
N PRO A 73 -11.78 -5.26 6.79
CA PRO A 73 -10.56 -5.93 6.37
C PRO A 73 -10.12 -5.52 4.96
N GLY A 74 -8.92 -5.92 4.55
CA GLY A 74 -8.48 -5.89 3.17
C GLY A 74 -8.97 -7.10 2.38
N ALA A 75 -8.46 -7.20 1.15
CA ALA A 75 -8.73 -8.31 0.24
C ALA A 75 -7.47 -9.12 -0.04
N ALA A 76 -7.64 -10.40 -0.36
CA ALA A 76 -6.57 -11.28 -0.81
C ALA A 76 -6.80 -11.68 -2.27
N GLY A 77 -5.75 -11.81 -3.06
CA GLY A 77 -5.88 -12.11 -4.49
C GLY A 77 -4.57 -11.99 -5.23
N ALA A 78 -4.67 -11.96 -6.56
CA ALA A 78 -3.51 -11.71 -7.42
C ALA A 78 -2.99 -10.27 -7.27
N VAL A 79 -1.70 -10.08 -7.51
CA VAL A 79 -1.04 -8.76 -7.54
C VAL A 79 -0.89 -8.30 -9.01
N ASP A 80 -1.91 -8.56 -9.81
CA ASP A 80 -2.02 -8.15 -11.21
C ASP A 80 -3.25 -7.25 -11.42
N ASP A 81 -3.63 -6.98 -12.67
CA ASP A 81 -4.81 -6.17 -13.02
C ASP A 81 -6.02 -7.04 -13.42
N GLY A 82 -6.00 -8.33 -13.09
CA GLY A 82 -7.03 -9.29 -13.46
C GLY A 82 -8.31 -9.16 -12.62
N PRO A 83 -9.36 -9.90 -12.99
CA PRO A 83 -10.61 -9.98 -12.21
C PRO A 83 -10.39 -10.61 -10.81
N ASP A 84 -9.30 -11.33 -10.61
CA ASP A 84 -8.91 -11.89 -9.32
C ASP A 84 -7.91 -11.03 -8.54
N SER A 85 -7.65 -9.82 -9.02
CA SER A 85 -6.72 -8.90 -8.36
C SER A 85 -7.27 -8.31 -7.07
N ILE A 86 -6.36 -7.95 -6.16
CA ILE A 86 -6.70 -7.25 -4.91
C ILE A 86 -7.47 -5.94 -5.18
N PRO A 87 -7.03 -5.04 -6.09
CA PRO A 87 -7.77 -3.81 -6.38
C PRO A 87 -9.18 -4.06 -6.90
N HIS A 88 -9.38 -5.08 -7.75
CA HIS A 88 -10.70 -5.43 -8.27
C HIS A 88 -11.64 -5.88 -7.15
N LYS A 89 -11.17 -6.74 -6.24
CA LYS A 89 -11.97 -7.24 -5.11
C LYS A 89 -12.34 -6.11 -4.13
N LEU A 90 -11.40 -5.21 -3.83
CA LEU A 90 -11.69 -4.02 -3.00
C LEU A 90 -12.74 -3.12 -3.66
N GLN A 91 -12.63 -2.89 -4.97
CA GLN A 91 -13.61 -2.11 -5.73
C GLN A 91 -14.99 -2.80 -5.76
N GLN A 92 -15.04 -4.11 -5.93
CA GLN A 92 -16.29 -4.87 -5.87
C GLN A 92 -16.97 -4.70 -4.51
N ALA A 93 -16.21 -4.79 -3.42
CA ALA A 93 -16.72 -4.57 -2.08
C ALA A 93 -17.27 -3.14 -1.88
N ALA A 94 -16.54 -2.12 -2.33
CA ALA A 94 -16.97 -0.73 -2.26
C ALA A 94 -18.24 -0.44 -3.09
N ASN A 95 -18.47 -1.20 -4.17
CA ASN A 95 -19.67 -1.08 -5.01
C ASN A 95 -20.90 -1.83 -4.46
N THR A 96 -20.80 -2.49 -3.31
CA THR A 96 -21.97 -3.04 -2.59
C THR A 96 -22.62 -1.98 -1.70
N GLU A 97 -23.65 -2.36 -0.94
CA GLU A 97 -24.22 -1.50 0.12
C GLU A 97 -23.23 -1.19 1.26
N LEU A 98 -22.04 -1.81 1.27
CA LEU A 98 -21.00 -1.51 2.26
C LEU A 98 -20.63 -0.03 2.28
N GLY A 99 -20.40 0.58 1.12
CA GLY A 99 -20.02 1.99 1.02
C GLY A 99 -21.05 2.95 1.65
N PRO A 100 -22.33 2.88 1.25
CA PRO A 100 -23.42 3.61 1.91
C PRO A 100 -23.51 3.38 3.42
N LEU A 101 -23.40 2.13 3.90
CA LEU A 101 -23.46 1.81 5.33
C LEU A 101 -22.27 2.40 6.10
N LEU A 102 -21.06 2.38 5.53
CA LEU A 102 -19.88 3.00 6.13
C LEU A 102 -20.00 4.53 6.17
N LYS A 103 -20.61 5.17 5.16
CA LYS A 103 -20.91 6.61 5.19
C LYS A 103 -21.90 6.96 6.29
N GLU A 104 -22.93 6.15 6.49
CA GLU A 104 -23.87 6.34 7.60
C GLU A 104 -23.16 6.20 8.95
N ALA A 105 -22.30 5.19 9.09
CA ALA A 105 -21.53 4.94 10.30
C ALA A 105 -20.56 6.08 10.63
N ALA A 106 -19.83 6.61 9.64
CA ALA A 106 -18.91 7.73 9.81
C ALA A 106 -19.59 9.04 10.28
N GLY A 107 -20.90 9.16 10.10
CA GLY A 107 -21.68 10.31 10.57
C GLY A 107 -22.10 10.22 12.04
N LYS A 108 -21.78 9.14 12.75
CA LYS A 108 -22.27 8.88 14.12
C LYS A 108 -21.16 9.07 15.15
N PRO A 109 -21.38 9.89 16.20
CA PRO A 109 -20.35 10.23 17.18
C PRO A 109 -19.89 9.04 18.03
N ASP A 110 -20.76 8.04 18.25
CA ASP A 110 -20.50 6.90 19.12
C ASP A 110 -20.01 5.65 18.36
N LEU A 111 -19.53 5.84 17.13
CA LEU A 111 -19.09 4.76 16.25
C LEU A 111 -17.67 5.01 15.74
N LEU A 112 -16.78 4.06 16.03
CA LEU A 112 -15.42 4.04 15.47
C LEU A 112 -15.34 3.16 14.22
N LEU A 113 -14.69 3.68 13.18
CA LEU A 113 -14.25 2.91 12.03
C LEU A 113 -12.82 2.41 12.25
N ALA A 114 -12.61 1.11 12.13
CA ALA A 114 -11.31 0.47 12.12
C ALA A 114 -11.05 -0.16 10.76
N THR A 115 -9.80 -0.17 10.31
CA THR A 115 -9.43 -0.85 9.06
C THR A 115 -8.14 -1.65 9.21
N VAL A 116 -8.01 -2.71 8.43
CA VAL A 116 -6.77 -3.51 8.30
C VAL A 116 -6.42 -3.62 6.83
N CYS A 117 -5.13 -3.53 6.49
CA CYS A 117 -4.62 -3.77 5.15
C CYS A 117 -5.33 -2.87 4.11
N GLY A 118 -5.86 -3.46 3.04
CA GLY A 118 -6.61 -2.75 2.00
C GLY A 118 -7.97 -2.19 2.44
N GLY A 119 -8.44 -2.44 3.68
CA GLY A 119 -9.73 -1.97 4.15
C GLY A 119 -9.86 -0.45 4.16
N SER A 120 -8.78 0.29 4.42
CA SER A 120 -8.76 1.75 4.33
C SER A 120 -8.95 2.27 2.90
N LEU A 121 -8.63 1.47 1.87
CA LEU A 121 -8.91 1.83 0.48
C LEU A 121 -10.40 1.76 0.16
N ILE A 122 -11.17 0.87 0.81
CA ILE A 122 -12.63 0.83 0.66
C ILE A 122 -13.24 2.14 1.18
N LEU A 123 -12.82 2.57 2.38
CA LEU A 123 -13.24 3.87 2.92
C LEU A 123 -12.82 5.03 2.01
N ALA A 124 -11.63 4.95 1.42
CA ALA A 124 -11.09 5.99 0.55
C ALA A 124 -11.84 6.14 -0.78
N MET A 125 -12.32 5.04 -1.37
CA MET A 125 -13.18 5.09 -2.57
C MET A 125 -14.46 5.90 -2.35
N ASP A 126 -14.91 6.00 -1.10
CA ASP A 126 -16.09 6.74 -0.67
C ASP A 126 -15.81 8.12 -0.07
N GLY A 127 -14.55 8.54 -0.08
CA GLY A 127 -14.11 9.84 0.43
C GLY A 127 -14.04 9.93 1.96
N LEU A 128 -14.20 8.81 2.68
CA LEU A 128 -14.25 8.79 4.15
C LEU A 128 -12.91 9.06 4.82
N VAL A 129 -11.81 9.02 4.08
CA VAL A 129 -10.46 9.33 4.58
C VAL A 129 -9.86 10.61 3.99
N ALA A 130 -10.65 11.39 3.23
CA ALA A 130 -10.14 12.62 2.62
C ALA A 130 -9.71 13.63 3.70
N GLY A 131 -8.45 14.07 3.64
CA GLY A 131 -7.82 14.94 4.62
C GLY A 131 -7.52 14.28 5.98
N ARG A 132 -7.73 12.98 6.12
CA ARG A 132 -7.52 12.20 7.36
C ARG A 132 -6.15 11.52 7.33
N HIS A 133 -5.53 11.34 8.49
CA HIS A 133 -4.33 10.52 8.58
C HIS A 133 -4.70 9.05 8.57
N ALA A 134 -4.10 8.28 7.66
CA ALA A 134 -4.40 6.87 7.52
C ALA A 134 -3.21 6.05 7.03
N VAL A 135 -3.27 4.75 7.27
CA VAL A 135 -2.37 3.75 6.68
C VAL A 135 -3.18 2.66 5.97
N THR A 136 -2.56 2.05 4.96
CA THR A 136 -3.07 0.85 4.28
C THR A 136 -1.94 -0.17 4.12
N HIS A 137 -2.17 -1.27 3.41
CA HIS A 137 -1.09 -2.16 2.99
C HIS A 137 -0.02 -1.37 2.22
N HIS A 138 1.26 -1.67 2.40
CA HIS A 138 2.36 -0.89 1.79
C HIS A 138 2.25 -0.73 0.26
N LEU A 139 1.70 -1.74 -0.44
CA LEU A 139 1.43 -1.69 -1.89
C LEU A 139 0.32 -0.70 -2.29
N GLY A 140 -0.54 -0.29 -1.36
CA GLY A 140 -1.68 0.60 -1.58
C GLY A 140 -1.47 2.04 -1.13
N MET A 141 -0.32 2.40 -0.54
CA MET A 141 -0.09 3.73 0.05
C MET A 141 -0.22 4.87 -0.96
N GLU A 142 0.24 4.68 -2.19
CA GLU A 142 0.08 5.68 -3.26
C GLU A 142 -1.37 5.86 -3.68
N LEU A 143 -2.15 4.78 -3.70
CA LEU A 143 -3.57 4.85 -4.00
C LEU A 143 -4.33 5.57 -2.88
N LEU A 144 -3.98 5.28 -1.62
CA LEU A 144 -4.52 5.96 -0.45
C LEU A 144 -4.28 7.48 -0.53
N LYS A 145 -3.07 7.89 -0.88
CA LYS A 145 -2.71 9.30 -1.12
C LYS A 145 -3.47 9.91 -2.29
N ALA A 146 -3.63 9.17 -3.39
CA ALA A 146 -4.37 9.62 -4.57
C ALA A 146 -5.88 9.79 -4.31
N MET A 147 -6.39 9.20 -3.22
CA MET A 147 -7.76 9.35 -2.72
C MET A 147 -7.85 10.37 -1.58
N ASP A 148 -6.96 11.37 -1.59
CA ASP A 148 -6.93 12.52 -0.69
C ASP A 148 -6.68 12.23 0.79
N ALA A 149 -6.27 11.01 1.17
CA ALA A 149 -5.78 10.74 2.51
C ALA A 149 -4.41 11.39 2.76
N ILE A 150 -4.07 11.58 4.04
CA ILE A 150 -2.71 11.89 4.49
C ILE A 150 -2.02 10.57 4.86
N PRO A 151 -1.20 9.97 3.98
CA PRO A 151 -0.58 8.67 4.25
C PRO A 151 0.45 8.78 5.38
N VAL A 152 0.34 7.89 6.37
CA VAL A 152 1.32 7.75 7.45
C VAL A 152 1.94 6.36 7.39
N HIS A 153 3.27 6.30 7.30
CA HIS A 153 4.03 5.04 7.32
C HIS A 153 4.21 4.53 8.75
N ALA A 154 3.12 4.16 9.41
CA ALA A 154 3.09 3.53 10.73
C ALA A 154 2.39 2.17 10.65
N ARG A 155 2.55 1.34 11.69
CA ARG A 155 1.85 0.04 11.74
C ARG A 155 0.36 0.21 12.03
N VAL A 156 0.04 1.15 12.91
CA VAL A 156 -1.29 1.58 13.30
C VAL A 156 -1.30 3.10 13.36
N VAL A 157 -2.35 3.70 12.82
CA VAL A 157 -2.61 5.14 12.79
C VAL A 157 -3.95 5.38 13.45
N ASP A 158 -3.98 6.19 14.50
CA ASP A 158 -5.19 6.69 15.16
C ASP A 158 -5.39 8.16 14.79
N ASP A 159 -6.51 8.44 14.12
CA ASP A 159 -6.96 9.77 13.74
C ASP A 159 -8.31 10.11 14.40
N GLY A 160 -8.59 9.57 15.58
CA GLY A 160 -9.80 9.79 16.38
C GLY A 160 -10.85 8.69 16.23
N ASP A 161 -11.92 9.01 15.48
CA ASP A 161 -13.01 8.09 15.12
C ASP A 161 -12.63 7.11 13.98
N LEU A 162 -11.41 7.25 13.44
CA LEU A 162 -10.81 6.34 12.48
C LEU A 162 -9.50 5.78 13.02
N VAL A 163 -9.38 4.46 13.08
CA VAL A 163 -8.12 3.76 13.33
C VAL A 163 -7.80 2.87 12.13
N SER A 164 -6.60 2.99 11.57
CA SER A 164 -6.19 2.20 10.42
C SER A 164 -4.92 1.42 10.70
N GLY A 165 -4.88 0.17 10.23
CA GLY A 165 -3.74 -0.72 10.30
C GLY A 165 -3.13 -0.95 8.93
N GLY A 166 -1.80 -1.11 8.91
CA GLY A 166 -1.05 -1.44 7.71
C GLY A 166 -1.26 -2.89 7.26
N GLY A 167 -0.21 -3.59 6.85
CA GLY A 167 -0.37 -4.91 6.23
C GLY A 167 -0.75 -6.05 7.19
N ILE A 168 -1.73 -6.85 6.76
CA ILE A 168 -2.18 -8.16 7.24
C ILE A 168 -2.10 -8.35 8.77
N THR A 169 -0.93 -8.74 9.26
CA THR A 169 -0.68 -8.95 10.70
C THR A 169 -0.92 -7.72 11.59
N SER A 170 -1.01 -6.52 11.01
CA SER A 170 -1.40 -5.30 11.73
C SER A 170 -2.76 -5.44 12.42
N GLY A 171 -3.63 -6.34 11.97
CA GLY A 171 -4.93 -6.60 12.61
C GLY A 171 -4.81 -7.00 14.10
N LEU A 172 -3.74 -7.70 14.49
CA LEU A 172 -3.47 -7.99 15.91
C LEU A 172 -3.21 -6.70 16.69
N ASP A 173 -2.37 -5.81 16.16
CA ASP A 173 -1.99 -4.58 16.85
C ASP A 173 -3.12 -3.55 16.85
N VAL A 174 -3.89 -3.44 15.76
CA VAL A 174 -5.10 -2.60 15.69
C VAL A 174 -6.09 -3.04 16.78
N ALA A 175 -6.40 -4.33 16.85
CA ALA A 175 -7.37 -4.83 17.81
C ALA A 175 -6.89 -4.68 19.25
N LEU A 176 -5.61 -4.99 19.54
CA LEU A 176 -5.05 -4.82 20.87
C LEU A 176 -4.94 -3.35 21.30
N TYR A 177 -4.63 -2.45 20.36
CA TYR A 177 -4.70 -1.01 20.61
C TYR A 177 -6.12 -0.55 20.95
N LEU A 178 -7.12 -0.99 20.19
CA LEU A 178 -8.52 -0.64 20.45
C LEU A 178 -9.02 -1.25 21.78
N VAL A 179 -8.60 -2.47 22.12
CA VAL A 179 -8.86 -3.06 23.45
C VAL A 179 -8.23 -2.22 24.56
N GLU A 180 -6.98 -1.78 24.40
CA GLU A 180 -6.33 -0.90 25.38
C GLU A 180 -7.07 0.44 25.51
N ARG A 181 -7.48 1.02 24.39
CA ARG A 181 -8.13 2.32 24.33
C ARG A 181 -9.53 2.31 24.97
N GLU A 182 -10.32 1.27 24.70
CA GLU A 182 -11.72 1.18 25.11
C GLU A 182 -11.91 0.47 26.46
N LEU A 183 -11.10 -0.55 26.76
CA LEU A 183 -11.23 -1.40 27.96
C LEU A 183 -10.08 -1.22 28.96
N GLY A 184 -9.02 -0.52 28.56
CA GLY A 184 -7.86 -0.21 29.39
C GLY A 184 -6.71 -1.20 29.25
N PRO A 185 -5.50 -0.80 29.68
CA PRO A 185 -4.26 -1.54 29.44
C PRO A 185 -4.19 -2.89 30.18
N ARG A 186 -4.97 -3.08 31.26
CA ARG A 186 -5.02 -4.35 32.00
C ARG A 186 -5.64 -5.47 31.18
N ILE A 187 -6.69 -5.17 30.42
CA ILE A 187 -7.35 -6.13 29.53
C ILE A 187 -6.45 -6.42 28.34
N ALA A 188 -5.93 -5.39 27.68
CA ALA A 188 -5.00 -5.56 26.56
C ALA A 188 -3.78 -6.42 26.94
N HIS A 189 -3.17 -6.15 28.10
CA HIS A 189 -2.03 -6.93 28.58
C HIS A 189 -2.41 -8.39 28.87
N ALA A 190 -3.59 -8.67 29.43
CA ALA A 190 -4.05 -10.03 29.65
C ALA A 190 -4.23 -10.80 28.33
N VAL A 191 -4.75 -10.14 27.29
CA VAL A 191 -4.87 -10.73 25.94
C VAL A 191 -3.50 -10.97 25.31
N GLU A 192 -2.56 -10.02 25.41
CA GLU A 192 -1.17 -10.20 24.97
C GLU A 192 -0.50 -11.41 25.63
N GLN A 193 -0.66 -11.57 26.94
CA GLN A 193 -0.15 -12.73 27.68
C GLN A 193 -0.79 -14.04 27.23
N LEU A 194 -2.12 -14.06 27.03
CA LEU A 194 -2.84 -15.23 26.55
C LEU A 194 -2.35 -15.65 25.15
N PHE A 195 -2.06 -14.68 24.29
CA PHE A 195 -1.69 -14.90 22.89
C PHE A 195 -0.19 -15.15 22.72
N ALA A 196 0.60 -14.96 23.78
CA ALA A 196 2.06 -14.88 23.72
C ALA A 196 2.52 -13.90 22.61
N TYR A 197 1.83 -12.76 22.52
CA TYR A 197 2.03 -11.76 21.48
C TYR A 197 2.41 -10.41 22.09
N GLU A 198 3.52 -9.84 21.64
CA GLU A 198 3.95 -8.50 22.00
C GLU A 198 3.67 -7.54 20.84
N ARG A 199 2.87 -6.49 21.08
CA ARG A 199 2.60 -5.45 20.09
C ARG A 199 3.87 -4.77 19.60
N ARG A 200 3.88 -4.43 18.31
CA ARG A 200 5.04 -3.78 17.66
C ARG A 200 4.81 -2.30 17.42
N GLY A 201 5.80 -1.51 17.83
CA GLY A 201 5.89 -0.09 17.50
C GLY A 201 4.95 0.78 18.32
N THR A 202 5.00 2.08 18.04
CA THR A 202 4.12 3.09 18.63
C THR A 202 2.95 3.32 17.70
N VAL A 203 1.73 3.37 18.24
CA VAL A 203 0.57 3.83 17.48
C VAL A 203 0.77 5.31 17.18
N TRP A 204 0.76 5.66 15.90
CA TRP A 204 0.91 7.03 15.48
C TRP A 204 -0.43 7.76 15.64
N SER A 205 -0.40 8.99 16.15
CA SER A 205 -1.55 9.91 16.13
C SER A 205 -1.07 11.33 15.89
N ASN A 206 -1.94 12.19 15.36
CA ASN A 206 -1.63 13.60 15.11
C ASN A 206 -1.74 14.45 16.39
N SER A 207 -1.02 14.06 17.43
CA SER A 207 -1.03 14.72 18.73
C SER A 207 0.38 14.95 19.27
N GLY A 208 0.55 16.00 20.07
CA GLY A 208 1.84 16.37 20.65
C GLY A 208 2.67 17.31 19.77
N SER A 209 3.96 17.42 20.08
CA SER A 209 4.89 18.26 19.31
C SER A 209 5.35 17.52 18.06
N ALA A 210 5.36 18.20 16.91
CA ALA A 210 5.98 17.68 15.70
C ALA A 210 7.48 17.47 15.94
N PRO A 211 8.10 16.42 15.36
CA PRO A 211 9.55 16.33 15.28
C PRO A 211 10.11 17.62 14.68
N LEU A 212 11.28 18.05 15.14
CA LEU A 212 12.00 19.12 14.44
C LEU A 212 12.14 18.68 12.99
N GLU A 213 11.68 19.52 12.06
CA GLU A 213 12.08 19.41 10.66
C GLU A 213 13.60 19.56 10.66
N THR A 214 14.31 18.43 10.71
CA THR A 214 15.61 18.40 10.08
C THR A 214 15.30 18.73 8.64
N GLU A 215 15.91 19.80 8.10
CA GLU A 215 16.04 19.94 6.64
C GLU A 215 16.25 18.53 6.11
N PRO A 216 15.49 18.08 5.10
CA PRO A 216 15.74 16.77 4.54
C PRO A 216 17.25 16.68 4.36
N GLN A 217 17.90 15.81 5.15
CA GLN A 217 19.23 15.35 4.76
C GLN A 217 19.05 15.00 3.30
N ALA A 218 19.92 15.49 2.42
CA ALA A 218 19.80 15.32 0.98
C ALA A 218 19.53 13.85 0.61
N GLU A 219 18.29 13.42 0.74
CA GLU A 219 17.75 12.10 0.49
C GLU A 219 17.09 12.28 -0.85
N ASP A 220 17.94 12.49 -1.87
CA ASP A 220 17.65 12.43 -3.30
C ASP A 220 18.80 13.00 -4.17
N GLU A 221 19.96 13.35 -3.60
CA GLU A 221 21.21 13.42 -4.37
C GLU A 221 22.07 12.20 -4.07
N PHE A 222 22.31 11.39 -5.09
CA PHE A 222 23.32 10.35 -4.98
C PHE A 222 24.68 10.98 -4.69
N PRO A 223 25.50 10.38 -3.82
CA PRO A 223 26.82 10.91 -3.49
C PRO A 223 27.65 11.10 -4.75
N ALA A 224 28.42 12.20 -4.82
CA ALA A 224 29.36 12.44 -5.91
C ALA A 224 30.42 11.32 -5.92
N LEU A 225 30.49 10.57 -7.01
CA LEU A 225 31.44 9.47 -7.18
C LEU A 225 32.83 9.98 -7.60
N PRO A 226 33.90 9.26 -7.23
CA PRO A 226 35.27 9.63 -7.55
C PRO A 226 35.50 9.62 -9.08
N LYS A 227 36.30 10.58 -9.56
CA LYS A 227 36.63 10.72 -10.97
C LYS A 227 37.37 9.47 -11.48
N ALA A 228 36.84 8.85 -12.53
CA ALA A 228 37.54 7.85 -13.32
C ALA A 228 37.85 8.38 -14.73
N ASP A 229 39.04 8.06 -15.20
CA ASP A 229 39.59 8.42 -16.50
C ASP A 229 39.10 7.45 -17.59
N ALA A 230 38.72 8.02 -18.74
CA ALA A 230 38.22 7.40 -19.99
C ALA A 230 36.71 7.10 -20.08
N SER A 231 36.05 7.76 -21.04
CA SER A 231 34.60 7.72 -21.30
C SER A 231 34.25 6.73 -22.43
N PRO A 232 33.58 5.59 -22.17
CA PRO A 232 32.89 4.84 -23.23
C PRO A 232 31.73 5.69 -23.78
N THR A 233 31.56 5.73 -25.11
CA THR A 233 30.46 6.47 -25.74
C THR A 233 29.17 5.68 -25.63
N ILE A 234 28.09 6.27 -25.11
CA ILE A 234 26.76 5.62 -25.02
C ILE A 234 26.08 5.43 -26.40
N GLU A 235 26.54 6.13 -27.43
CA GLU A 235 25.95 6.13 -28.78
C GLU A 235 25.76 4.73 -29.36
N GLY A 236 24.60 4.47 -29.97
CA GLY A 236 24.22 3.17 -30.50
C GLY A 236 22.96 2.62 -29.87
N ASP A 237 22.57 1.41 -30.29
CA ASP A 237 21.38 0.74 -29.78
C ASP A 237 21.74 -0.26 -28.69
N TRP A 238 20.88 -0.34 -27.68
CA TRP A 238 21.06 -1.14 -26.48
C TRP A 238 19.81 -1.95 -26.21
N GLU A 239 19.96 -3.26 -26.21
CA GLU A 239 18.92 -4.15 -25.73
C GLU A 239 19.02 -4.24 -24.21
N ALA A 240 18.00 -3.75 -23.51
CA ALA A 240 17.96 -3.67 -22.08
C ALA A 240 16.80 -4.46 -21.48
N THR A 241 17.02 -4.96 -20.27
CA THR A 241 16.04 -5.66 -19.45
C THR A 241 15.91 -4.92 -18.12
N ILE A 242 14.68 -4.55 -17.77
CA ILE A 242 14.31 -4.00 -16.47
C ILE A 242 13.59 -5.09 -15.68
N ALA A 243 14.12 -5.48 -14.53
CA ALA A 243 13.48 -6.43 -13.63
C ALA A 243 12.49 -5.70 -12.73
N THR A 244 11.23 -5.60 -13.18
CA THR A 244 10.15 -4.95 -12.41
C THR A 244 9.39 -5.97 -11.57
N PRO A 245 8.62 -5.54 -10.54
CA PRO A 245 7.78 -6.44 -9.74
C PRO A 245 6.75 -7.22 -10.57
N ILE A 246 6.37 -6.69 -11.73
CA ILE A 246 5.40 -7.30 -12.67
C ILE A 246 6.08 -8.14 -13.77
N GLY A 247 7.39 -8.37 -13.68
CA GLY A 247 8.15 -9.21 -14.62
C GLY A 247 9.30 -8.49 -15.33
N LYS A 248 10.03 -9.22 -16.16
CA LYS A 248 11.13 -8.65 -16.95
C LYS A 248 10.56 -7.88 -18.15
N GLN A 249 10.92 -6.60 -18.24
CA GLN A 249 10.55 -5.73 -19.35
C GLN A 249 11.73 -5.55 -20.29
N HIS A 250 11.53 -5.81 -21.58
CA HIS A 250 12.55 -5.61 -22.61
C HIS A 250 12.36 -4.23 -23.26
N VAL A 251 13.43 -3.44 -23.27
CA VAL A 251 13.42 -2.07 -23.81
C VAL A 251 14.62 -1.91 -24.74
N LEU A 252 14.39 -1.41 -25.93
CA LEU A 252 15.44 -0.99 -26.84
C LEU A 252 15.72 0.49 -26.61
N PHE A 253 16.89 0.83 -26.07
CA PHE A 253 17.34 2.22 -26.03
C PHE A 253 18.18 2.53 -27.25
N SER A 254 17.90 3.65 -27.91
CA SER A 254 18.74 4.18 -28.99
C SER A 254 19.28 5.53 -28.58
N PHE A 255 20.60 5.70 -28.62
CA PHE A 255 21.26 6.96 -28.31
C PHE A 255 21.99 7.49 -29.53
N THR A 256 21.70 8.73 -29.91
CA THR A 256 22.31 9.39 -31.07
C THR A 256 22.85 10.74 -30.67
N ASN A 257 24.08 11.02 -31.09
CA ASN A 257 24.68 12.34 -30.98
C ASN A 257 24.52 13.09 -32.31
N LYS A 258 23.81 14.22 -32.29
CA LYS A 258 23.70 15.12 -33.43
C LYS A 258 24.22 16.49 -33.01
N ASP A 259 25.23 16.98 -33.71
CA ASP A 259 25.83 18.31 -33.50
C ASP A 259 26.27 18.59 -32.05
N GLY A 260 26.81 17.56 -31.38
CA GLY A 260 27.28 17.65 -29.98
C GLY A 260 26.17 17.56 -28.94
N ARG A 261 24.91 17.31 -29.35
CA ARG A 261 23.79 17.07 -28.46
C ARG A 261 23.39 15.61 -28.48
N LEU A 262 23.54 14.96 -27.33
CA LEU A 262 23.05 13.61 -27.12
C LEU A 262 21.52 13.61 -27.02
N THR A 263 20.89 12.71 -27.76
CA THR A 263 19.45 12.43 -27.72
C THR A 263 19.24 10.93 -27.62
N GLY A 264 18.07 10.51 -27.16
CA GLY A 264 17.73 9.10 -27.20
C GLY A 264 16.24 8.83 -27.18
N THR A 265 15.91 7.59 -27.50
CA THR A 265 14.57 7.03 -27.47
C THR A 265 14.57 5.68 -26.78
N ALA A 266 13.43 5.31 -26.20
CA ALA A 266 13.17 3.97 -25.69
C ALA A 266 12.00 3.37 -26.45
N THR A 267 12.18 2.17 -26.99
CA THR A 267 11.14 1.43 -27.70
C THR A 267 10.79 0.17 -26.93
N GLN A 268 9.49 -0.03 -26.69
CA GLN A 268 8.94 -1.22 -26.06
C GLN A 268 7.69 -1.66 -26.82
N GLY A 269 7.74 -2.85 -27.45
CA GLY A 269 6.69 -3.27 -28.38
C GLY A 269 6.59 -2.32 -29.58
N GLU A 270 5.39 -1.78 -29.82
CA GLU A 270 5.12 -0.79 -30.88
C GLU A 270 5.24 0.67 -30.41
N GLU A 271 5.45 0.91 -29.10
CA GLU A 271 5.54 2.27 -28.53
C GLU A 271 6.99 2.74 -28.47
N THR A 272 7.24 3.96 -28.94
CA THR A 272 8.54 4.62 -28.83
C THR A 272 8.38 5.96 -28.14
N VAL A 273 9.10 6.15 -27.04
CA VAL A 273 9.10 7.37 -26.23
C VAL A 273 10.47 8.04 -26.25
N ARG A 274 10.46 9.37 -26.23
CA ARG A 274 11.68 10.17 -26.19
C ARG A 274 12.24 10.21 -24.77
N LEU A 275 13.57 10.12 -24.65
CA LEU A 275 14.24 10.34 -23.38
C LEU A 275 14.31 11.84 -23.07
N GLU A 276 13.98 12.17 -21.83
CA GLU A 276 14.04 13.50 -21.25
C GLU A 276 15.21 13.58 -20.25
N GLN A 277 15.70 14.79 -19.98
CA GLN A 277 16.76 15.03 -18.99
C GLN A 277 18.01 14.13 -19.14
N LEU A 278 18.31 13.74 -20.38
CA LEU A 278 19.43 12.86 -20.71
C LEU A 278 20.77 13.54 -20.43
N THR A 279 21.51 13.03 -19.47
CA THR A 279 22.84 13.52 -19.11
C THR A 279 23.82 12.37 -18.91
N PHE A 280 25.07 12.59 -19.34
CA PHE A 280 26.17 11.65 -19.16
C PHE A 280 27.39 12.35 -18.59
N LYS A 281 28.05 11.70 -17.63
CA LYS A 281 29.33 12.13 -17.05
C LYS A 281 30.26 10.92 -17.02
N GLY A 282 31.24 10.89 -17.92
CA GLY A 282 32.10 9.72 -18.07
C GLY A 282 31.31 8.52 -18.60
N ASN A 283 31.34 7.41 -17.86
CA ASN A 283 30.56 6.21 -18.16
C ASN A 283 29.19 6.17 -17.45
N GLU A 284 28.83 7.19 -16.68
CA GLU A 284 27.56 7.22 -15.94
C GLU A 284 26.52 8.06 -16.68
N GLY A 285 25.29 7.56 -16.71
CA GLY A 285 24.17 8.19 -17.39
C GLY A 285 22.91 8.27 -16.54
N THR A 286 22.18 9.36 -16.69
CA THR A 286 20.82 9.50 -16.16
C THR A 286 19.89 10.07 -17.21
N TRP A 287 18.62 9.65 -17.16
CA TRP A 287 17.55 10.18 -17.99
C TRP A 287 16.20 9.88 -17.36
N SER A 288 15.16 10.51 -17.89
CA SER A 288 13.77 10.18 -17.59
C SER A 288 13.00 9.84 -18.87
N MET A 289 11.88 9.13 -18.73
CA MET A 289 10.90 8.99 -19.80
C MET A 289 9.51 8.83 -19.22
N ASN A 290 8.51 9.29 -19.97
CA ASN A 290 7.11 9.14 -19.60
C ASN A 290 6.49 8.05 -20.48
N VAL A 291 5.97 7.00 -19.87
CA VAL A 291 5.26 5.91 -20.56
C VAL A 291 3.76 6.01 -20.27
N THR A 292 2.92 5.56 -21.20
CA THR A 292 1.46 5.66 -21.06
C THR A 292 0.74 4.33 -20.91
N LYS A 293 1.43 3.21 -21.16
CA LYS A 293 0.89 1.85 -21.07
C LYS A 293 1.82 0.94 -20.25
N PRO A 294 1.27 -0.02 -19.47
CA PRO A 294 -0.15 -0.23 -19.17
C PRO A 294 -0.75 0.88 -18.28
N MET A 295 0.10 1.71 -17.66
CA MET A 295 -0.28 2.87 -16.86
C MET A 295 0.65 4.06 -17.14
N ARG A 296 0.17 5.27 -16.87
CA ARG A 296 0.96 6.49 -17.03
C ARG A 296 1.99 6.60 -15.91
N LEU A 297 3.28 6.48 -16.24
CA LEU A 297 4.38 6.54 -15.29
C LEU A 297 5.51 7.43 -15.80
N SER A 298 6.17 8.12 -14.87
CA SER A 298 7.46 8.77 -15.12
C SER A 298 8.56 7.90 -14.55
N LEU A 299 9.42 7.39 -15.43
CA LEU A 299 10.55 6.53 -15.10
C LEU A 299 11.82 7.37 -15.08
N LYS A 300 12.60 7.26 -14.01
CA LYS A 300 13.95 7.82 -13.89
C LYS A 300 14.97 6.69 -13.94
N PHE A 301 16.03 6.90 -14.69
CA PHE A 301 17.07 5.93 -14.93
C PHE A 301 18.41 6.44 -14.43
N ARG A 302 19.19 5.50 -13.91
CA ARG A 302 20.61 5.68 -13.62
C ARG A 302 21.34 4.45 -14.12
N VAL A 303 22.39 4.66 -14.88
CA VAL A 303 23.23 3.56 -15.38
C VAL A 303 24.70 3.89 -15.31
N VAL A 304 25.49 2.83 -15.25
CA VAL A 304 26.92 2.81 -15.48
C VAL A 304 27.14 1.96 -16.73
N ILE A 305 27.96 2.47 -17.65
CA ILE A 305 28.41 1.77 -18.83
C ILE A 305 29.74 1.12 -18.53
N ASP A 306 29.85 -0.15 -18.88
CA ASP A 306 31.12 -0.85 -18.97
C ASP A 306 31.23 -1.44 -20.37
N ASN A 307 31.97 -0.76 -21.25
CA ASN A 307 32.15 -1.14 -22.65
C ASN A 307 30.80 -1.33 -23.41
N ASN A 308 30.40 -2.59 -23.61
CA ASN A 308 29.18 -3.00 -24.30
C ASN A 308 28.09 -3.50 -23.33
N GLN A 309 28.28 -3.26 -22.03
CA GLN A 309 27.32 -3.56 -20.99
C GLN A 309 26.84 -2.27 -20.34
N LEU A 310 25.57 -2.28 -19.95
CA LEU A 310 24.90 -1.23 -19.24
C LEU A 310 24.28 -1.85 -17.99
N HIS A 311 24.56 -1.27 -16.83
CA HIS A 311 24.02 -1.74 -15.55
C HIS A 311 23.49 -0.57 -14.76
N GLY A 312 22.39 -0.75 -14.05
CA GLY A 312 21.87 0.30 -13.20
C GLY A 312 20.47 0.02 -12.71
N GLU A 313 19.70 1.09 -12.59
CA GLU A 313 18.39 1.07 -11.96
C GLU A 313 17.39 1.96 -12.71
N ALA A 314 16.14 1.52 -12.71
CA ALA A 314 14.98 2.25 -13.19
C ALA A 314 14.00 2.43 -12.04
N LYS A 315 13.61 3.67 -11.72
CA LYS A 315 12.68 3.99 -10.64
C LYS A 315 11.45 4.68 -11.21
N ALA A 316 10.26 4.19 -10.86
CA ALA A 316 8.99 4.82 -11.20
C ALA A 316 8.38 5.40 -9.92
N GLY A 317 8.38 6.72 -9.78
CA GLY A 317 7.81 7.40 -8.61
C GLY A 317 8.34 6.84 -7.28
N LEU A 318 7.41 6.38 -6.43
CA LEU A 318 7.69 5.82 -5.09
C LEU A 318 7.90 4.30 -5.08
N LEU A 319 7.89 3.64 -6.25
CA LEU A 319 8.21 2.22 -6.35
C LEU A 319 9.70 1.95 -6.06
N PRO A 320 10.04 0.77 -5.51
CA PRO A 320 11.43 0.34 -5.39
C PRO A 320 12.13 0.39 -6.75
N ALA A 321 13.40 0.77 -6.72
CA ALA A 321 14.23 0.78 -7.91
C ALA A 321 14.30 -0.64 -8.51
N SER A 322 13.98 -0.75 -9.79
CA SER A 322 14.05 -1.98 -10.56
C SER A 322 15.45 -2.10 -11.17
N ARG A 323 16.06 -3.28 -11.04
CA ARG A 323 17.38 -3.52 -11.63
C ARG A 323 17.29 -3.44 -13.14
N LEU A 324 18.19 -2.68 -13.75
CA LEU A 324 18.35 -2.52 -15.19
C LEU A 324 19.69 -3.12 -15.63
N THR A 325 19.65 -3.95 -16.66
CA THR A 325 20.83 -4.49 -17.33
C THR A 325 20.63 -4.45 -18.83
N GLY A 326 21.65 -4.08 -19.62
CA GLY A 326 21.55 -4.06 -21.06
C GLY A 326 22.88 -4.32 -21.76
N ARG A 327 22.79 -4.61 -23.05
CA ARG A 327 23.92 -4.90 -23.92
C ARG A 327 23.83 -4.08 -25.20
N ARG A 328 24.95 -3.51 -25.64
CA ARG A 328 25.05 -2.80 -26.91
C ARG A 328 24.93 -3.80 -28.07
N ILE A 329 24.13 -3.44 -29.07
CA ILE A 329 23.90 -4.25 -30.28
C ILE A 329 24.33 -3.56 -31.58
N SER A 330 24.50 -2.24 -31.58
CA SER A 330 25.01 -1.45 -32.71
C SER A 330 25.86 -0.28 -32.25
#